data_AF-A0A9Q1QSP1-F1
#
_entry.id   AF-A0A9Q1QSP1-F1
#
_cell.length_a   1.000
_cell.length_b   1.000
_cell.length_c   1.000
_cell.angle_alpha   90.00
_cell.angle_beta   90.00
_cell.angle_gamma   90.00
#
_symmetry.space_group_name_H-M   'P 1'
#
loop_
_entity.id
_entity.type
_entity.pdbx_description
1 polymer ?
#
loop_
_entity_poly.entity_id
_entity_poly.type
_entity_poly.pdbx_seq_one_letter_code
_entity_poly.pdbx_strand_id
1 'polypeptide(L)'
;MERSTIAAEDLKNFIDKCKSDPSILHDPSLGFFRSYIESLGGRFPPASESRVDTGEEDKMVESDIELDDTDVVEPDNDPPQKMGDSSIEVSDENRDAAQMLKSKAVAAINPDSAKAYKVRGMARAMLGKWEEAANDLHIASKIDYDEEIGSSLKKVEINAHKIEAHRRKYERLRKERELKKIELEKQRQRSTEAAKAKSLLKDGQVMEIHNRSELESKLKAAAKLGRLAVLYFTATWCGPCRSISPVYASLAERYPNVVLVKVDIDEARDVASQWNISSVPTFFFVKDGETIDEVVGADKSSLERMIAQYA
;
A
#
# COMPACT_ATOMS: atom_id res chain seq x y z
N MET A 1 -0.50 14.66 -19.39
CA MET A 1 -1.32 14.68 -18.16
C MET A 1 -0.46 14.88 -16.90
N GLU A 2 0.73 14.29 -16.79
CA GLU A 2 1.62 14.41 -15.60
C GLU A 2 2.10 15.84 -15.26
N ARG A 3 2.33 16.73 -16.24
CA ARG A 3 2.73 18.12 -15.92
C ARG A 3 1.62 18.93 -15.24
N SER A 4 0.36 18.58 -15.46
CA SER A 4 -0.78 19.28 -14.87
C SER A 4 -1.05 18.83 -13.43
N THR A 5 -0.66 17.62 -13.07
CA THR A 5 -0.83 17.09 -11.71
C THR A 5 0.22 17.64 -10.76
N ILE A 6 1.47 17.80 -11.23
CA ILE A 6 2.57 18.39 -10.45
C ILE A 6 2.27 19.85 -10.10
N ALA A 7 1.77 20.64 -11.06
CA ALA A 7 1.41 22.04 -10.82
C ALA A 7 0.28 22.23 -9.79
N ALA A 8 -0.64 21.27 -9.68
CA ALA A 8 -1.72 21.30 -8.70
C ALA A 8 -1.23 20.96 -7.27
N GLU A 9 -0.25 20.07 -7.16
CA GLU A 9 0.40 19.72 -5.89
C GLU A 9 1.23 20.88 -5.35
N ASP A 10 2.00 21.55 -6.21
CA ASP A 10 2.79 22.72 -5.84
C ASP A 10 1.91 23.89 -5.37
N LEU A 11 0.78 24.12 -6.06
CA LEU A 11 -0.19 25.14 -5.65
C LEU A 11 -0.81 24.82 -4.28
N LYS A 12 -1.12 23.55 -4.02
CA LYS A 12 -1.68 23.11 -2.73
C LYS A 12 -0.67 23.31 -1.60
N ASN A 13 0.59 22.94 -1.82
CA ASN A 13 1.67 23.13 -0.86
C ASN A 13 1.92 24.63 -0.57
N PHE A 14 1.81 25.48 -1.59
CA PHE A 14 1.92 26.93 -1.42
C PHE A 14 0.77 27.50 -0.58
N ILE A 15 -0.47 27.07 -0.83
CA ILE A 15 -1.64 27.49 -0.04
C ILE A 15 -1.49 27.07 1.44
N ASP A 16 -1.01 25.85 1.69
CA ASP A 16 -0.80 25.38 3.06
C ASP A 16 0.31 26.16 3.79
N LYS A 17 1.37 26.56 3.07
CA LYS A 17 2.38 27.50 3.61
C LYS A 17 1.82 28.87 3.95
N CYS A 18 0.97 29.43 3.09
CA CYS A 18 0.31 30.71 3.36
C CYS A 18 -0.63 30.66 4.56
N LYS A 19 -1.22 29.48 4.86
CA LYS A 19 -2.04 29.28 6.08
C LYS A 19 -1.19 29.17 7.34
N SER A 20 0.00 28.57 7.25
CA SER A 20 0.91 28.44 8.40
C SER A 20 1.64 29.74 8.72
N ASP A 21 2.02 30.52 7.70
CA ASP A 21 2.70 31.80 7.85
C ASP A 21 2.10 32.84 6.89
N PRO A 22 1.18 33.69 7.39
CA PRO A 22 0.57 34.75 6.59
C PRO A 22 1.55 35.82 6.11
N SER A 23 2.78 35.88 6.65
CA SER A 23 3.78 36.89 6.32
C SER A 23 4.32 36.75 4.89
N ILE A 24 4.27 35.53 4.34
CA ILE A 24 4.71 35.18 2.98
C ILE A 24 3.96 36.01 1.92
N LEU A 25 2.71 36.41 2.21
CA LEU A 25 1.88 37.21 1.31
C LEU A 25 2.36 38.68 1.17
N HIS A 26 3.32 39.11 1.99
CA HIS A 26 3.95 40.42 1.90
C HIS A 26 5.24 40.44 1.05
N ASP A 27 5.67 39.30 0.50
CA ASP A 27 6.82 39.24 -0.41
C ASP A 27 6.53 40.01 -1.72
N PRO A 28 7.41 40.94 -2.15
CA PRO A 28 7.26 41.69 -3.40
C PRO A 28 7.05 40.83 -4.65
N SER A 29 7.59 39.60 -4.67
CA SER A 29 7.46 38.67 -5.80
C SER A 29 6.03 38.11 -5.98
N LEU A 30 5.20 38.16 -4.93
CA LEU A 30 3.83 37.64 -4.92
C LEU A 30 2.77 38.75 -5.07
N GLY A 31 3.17 39.95 -5.48
CA GLY A 31 2.27 41.10 -5.62
C GLY A 31 1.06 40.86 -6.53
N PHE A 32 1.20 40.04 -7.58
CA PHE A 32 0.08 39.67 -8.47
C PHE A 32 -1.01 38.86 -7.73
N PHE A 33 -0.61 37.99 -6.80
CA PHE A 33 -1.49 37.13 -6.03
C PHE A 33 -2.24 37.94 -4.96
N ARG A 34 -1.57 38.91 -4.37
CA ARG A 34 -2.20 39.89 -3.47
C ARG A 34 -3.30 40.68 -4.18
N SER A 35 -3.01 41.25 -5.35
CA SER A 35 -4.00 42.00 -6.15
C SER A 35 -5.19 41.12 -6.55
N TYR A 36 -4.94 39.84 -6.86
CA TYR A 36 -6.00 38.87 -7.15
C TYR A 36 -6.92 38.64 -5.94
N ILE A 37 -6.36 38.44 -4.74
CA ILE A 37 -7.16 38.23 -3.52
C ILE A 37 -7.92 39.51 -3.11
N GLU A 38 -7.31 40.68 -3.26
CA GLU A 38 -7.99 41.98 -3.03
C GLU A 38 -9.17 42.16 -3.99
N SER A 39 -9.05 41.73 -5.26
CA SER A 39 -10.16 41.75 -6.23
C SER A 39 -11.34 40.85 -5.85
N LEU A 40 -11.09 39.80 -5.07
CA LEU A 40 -12.10 38.89 -4.52
C LEU A 40 -12.65 39.37 -3.16
N GLY A 41 -12.22 40.53 -2.67
CA GLY A 41 -12.67 41.13 -1.40
C GLY A 41 -11.95 40.61 -0.15
N GLY A 42 -10.81 39.92 -0.30
CA GLY A 42 -9.99 39.49 0.83
C GLY A 42 -9.31 40.65 1.55
N ARG A 43 -9.20 40.59 2.89
CA ARG A 43 -8.43 41.54 3.71
C ARG A 43 -7.21 40.84 4.31
N PHE A 44 -6.07 41.52 4.26
CA PHE A 44 -4.82 41.05 4.85
C PHE A 44 -4.54 41.77 6.18
N PRO A 45 -3.88 41.12 7.14
CA PRO A 45 -3.34 41.80 8.31
C PRO A 45 -2.35 42.90 7.90
N PRO A 46 -2.24 44.01 8.64
CA PRO A 46 -1.17 44.97 8.42
C PRO A 46 0.19 44.28 8.64
N ALA A 47 1.16 44.55 7.76
CA ALA A 47 2.51 44.03 7.90
C ALA A 47 3.06 44.45 9.27
N SER A 48 3.58 43.51 10.06
CA SER A 48 4.25 43.84 11.31
C SER A 48 5.38 44.81 11.02
N GLU A 49 5.35 45.98 11.67
CA GLU A 49 6.44 46.94 11.63
C GLU A 49 7.74 46.22 11.98
N SER A 50 8.64 46.15 11.00
CA SER A 50 10.01 45.80 11.24
C SER A 50 10.59 46.88 12.15
N ARG A 51 10.98 46.49 13.36
CA ARG A 51 11.95 47.27 14.13
C ARG A 51 13.17 47.43 13.24
N VAL A 52 13.37 48.66 12.77
CA VAL A 52 14.60 49.09 12.15
C VAL A 52 15.67 49.02 13.22
N ASP A 53 16.55 48.02 13.12
CA ASP A 53 17.82 48.00 13.82
C ASP A 53 18.75 48.96 13.09
N THR A 54 18.65 50.25 13.41
CA THR A 54 19.71 51.19 13.08
C THR A 54 20.88 50.88 14.00
N GLY A 55 21.90 50.24 13.43
CA GLY A 55 23.19 50.09 14.08
C GLY A 55 23.74 51.47 14.44
N GLU A 56 23.64 51.81 15.73
CA GLU A 56 24.51 52.78 16.39
C GLU A 56 25.34 51.99 17.40
N GLU A 57 26.66 52.11 17.24
CA GLU A 57 27.64 51.57 18.18
C GLU A 57 27.51 52.30 19.52
N ASP A 58 26.65 51.82 20.40
CA ASP A 58 26.64 52.26 21.80
C ASP A 58 27.89 51.70 22.50
N LYS A 59 28.87 52.59 22.66
CA LYS A 59 29.97 52.41 23.59
C LYS A 59 29.39 52.00 24.95
N MET A 60 29.93 50.93 25.54
CA MET A 60 29.73 50.65 26.96
C MET A 60 30.17 51.88 27.76
N VAL A 61 29.21 52.65 28.25
CA VAL A 61 29.44 53.61 29.32
C VAL A 61 29.30 52.80 30.60
N GLU A 62 30.45 52.43 31.16
CA GLU A 62 30.56 51.92 32.52
C GLU A 62 29.99 53.02 33.43
N SER A 63 28.75 52.84 33.90
CA SER A 63 28.19 53.71 34.93
C SER A 63 28.88 53.35 36.23
N ASP A 64 29.91 54.12 36.56
CA ASP A 64 30.47 54.18 37.91
C ASP A 64 29.39 54.80 38.81
N ILE A 65 28.42 53.97 39.19
CA ILE A 65 27.43 54.30 40.21
C ILE A 65 28.19 54.20 41.52
N GLU A 66 28.59 55.37 42.05
CA GLU A 66 28.91 55.49 43.46
C GLU A 66 27.64 55.11 44.23
N LEU A 67 27.65 53.91 44.83
CA LEU A 67 26.62 53.46 45.76
C LEU A 67 26.59 54.47 46.90
N ASP A 68 25.59 55.34 46.91
CA ASP A 68 25.27 56.06 48.12
C ASP A 68 24.71 55.03 49.12
N ASP A 69 25.32 54.96 50.30
CA ASP A 69 24.83 54.12 51.40
C ASP A 69 23.64 54.80 52.12
N THR A 70 22.91 55.72 51.47
CA THR A 70 21.81 56.48 52.09
C THR A 70 20.43 55.90 51.85
N ASP A 71 20.26 54.96 50.91
CA ASP A 71 19.02 54.18 50.77
C ASP A 71 19.18 52.75 51.33
N VAL A 72 18.94 52.62 52.64
CA VAL A 72 18.76 51.32 53.30
C VAL A 72 17.54 50.64 52.69
N VAL A 73 17.78 49.60 51.88
CA VAL A 73 16.71 48.69 51.41
C VAL A 73 16.02 48.11 52.63
N GLU A 74 14.73 48.42 52.79
CA GLU A 74 13.95 47.93 53.92
C GLU A 74 13.95 46.39 53.94
N PRO A 75 14.09 45.76 55.12
CA PRO A 75 14.01 44.31 55.20
C PRO A 75 12.63 43.87 54.73
N ASP A 76 12.61 43.00 53.71
CA ASP A 76 11.38 42.37 53.22
C ASP A 76 10.64 41.73 54.40
N ASN A 77 9.53 42.36 54.82
CA ASN A 77 8.61 41.85 55.82
C ASN A 77 7.55 40.94 55.18
N ASP A 78 7.90 40.28 54.08
CA ASP A 78 7.04 39.30 53.48
C ASP A 78 6.81 38.15 54.47
N PRO A 79 5.56 37.70 54.65
CA PRO A 79 5.27 36.51 55.45
C PRO A 79 6.14 35.34 55.00
N PRO A 80 6.70 34.54 55.93
CA PRO A 80 7.48 33.37 55.56
C PRO A 80 6.71 32.52 54.54
N GLN A 81 7.33 32.25 53.40
CA GLN A 81 6.72 31.39 52.39
C GLN A 81 6.32 30.07 53.05
N LYS A 82 5.07 29.66 52.86
CA LYS A 82 4.54 28.44 53.45
C LYS A 82 5.32 27.25 52.90
N MET A 83 6.24 26.72 53.70
CA MET A 83 6.99 25.50 53.36
C MET A 83 6.01 24.33 53.20
N GLY A 84 6.22 23.50 52.18
CA GLY A 84 5.35 22.36 51.89
C GLY A 84 5.25 21.38 53.05
N ASP A 85 4.15 20.62 53.12
CA ASP A 85 3.93 19.64 54.18
C ASP A 85 5.00 18.54 54.14
N SER A 86 5.82 18.48 55.20
CA SER A 86 6.95 17.54 55.34
C SER A 86 6.54 16.07 55.43
N SER A 87 5.24 15.78 55.54
CA SER A 87 4.67 14.44 55.62
C SER A 87 4.27 13.86 54.26
N ILE A 88 4.33 14.63 53.18
CA ILE A 88 4.01 14.15 51.84
C ILE A 88 5.20 13.35 51.29
N GLU A 89 5.02 12.05 51.11
CA GLU A 89 6.00 11.20 50.44
C GLU A 89 5.99 11.44 48.93
N VAL A 90 7.16 11.59 48.34
CA VAL A 90 7.31 11.79 46.90
C VAL A 90 7.12 10.45 46.20
N SER A 91 5.92 10.22 45.65
CA SER A 91 5.62 9.07 44.79
C SER A 91 6.37 9.15 43.45
N ASP A 92 6.56 8.02 42.79
CA ASP A 92 7.20 7.97 41.46
C ASP A 92 6.40 8.76 40.41
N GLU A 93 5.08 8.76 40.52
CA GLU A 93 4.17 9.57 39.68
C GLU A 93 4.40 11.07 39.87
N ASN A 94 4.65 11.51 41.11
CA ASN A 94 4.97 12.92 41.40
C ASN A 94 6.34 13.33 40.83
N ARG A 95 7.32 12.41 40.81
CA ARG A 95 8.63 12.65 40.19
C ARG A 95 8.51 12.78 38.66
N ASP A 96 7.78 11.88 38.03
CA ASP A 96 7.57 11.90 36.58
C ASP A 96 6.79 13.14 36.14
N ALA A 97 5.76 13.53 36.90
CA ALA A 97 5.01 14.77 36.66
C ALA A 97 5.90 16.01 36.82
N ALA A 98 6.70 16.09 37.87
CA ALA A 98 7.64 17.19 38.09
C ALA A 98 8.69 17.28 36.97
N GLN A 99 9.22 16.15 36.51
CA GLN A 99 10.19 16.11 35.42
C GLN A 99 9.58 16.49 34.07
N MET A 100 8.31 16.14 33.83
CA MET A 100 7.54 16.63 32.67
C MET A 100 7.28 18.14 32.74
N LEU A 101 6.93 18.69 33.90
CA LEU A 101 6.76 20.13 34.07
C LEU A 101 8.08 20.87 33.84
N LYS A 102 9.19 20.34 34.36
CA LYS A 102 10.54 20.86 34.13
C LYS A 102 10.90 20.85 32.64
N SER A 103 10.59 19.77 31.91
CA SER A 103 10.85 19.70 30.46
C SER A 103 10.02 20.71 29.66
N LYS A 104 8.74 20.87 30.01
CA LYS A 104 7.85 21.89 29.40
C LYS A 104 8.33 23.31 29.67
N ALA A 105 8.74 23.61 30.90
CA ALA A 105 9.26 24.93 31.27
C ALA A 105 10.55 25.26 30.52
N VAL A 106 11.52 24.32 30.46
CA VAL A 106 12.78 24.54 29.74
C VAL A 106 12.55 24.73 28.23
N ALA A 107 11.65 23.94 27.63
CA ALA A 107 11.28 24.08 26.23
C ALA A 107 10.56 25.40 25.94
N ALA A 108 9.78 25.94 26.87
CA ALA A 108 9.10 27.23 26.72
C ALA A 108 10.06 28.43 26.78
N ILE A 109 11.17 28.30 27.51
CA ILE A 109 12.18 29.36 27.66
C ILE A 109 13.07 29.44 26.42
N ASN A 110 13.57 28.29 25.93
CA ASN A 110 14.36 28.23 24.69
C ASN A 110 14.18 26.86 24.00
N PRO A 111 13.23 26.75 23.04
CA PRO A 111 12.90 25.49 22.38
C PRO A 111 14.06 24.84 21.63
N ASP A 112 14.96 25.66 21.07
CA ASP A 112 16.05 25.21 20.19
C ASP A 112 17.41 25.13 20.88
N SER A 113 17.41 25.06 22.20
CA SER A 113 18.62 24.82 22.98
C SER A 113 18.92 23.32 23.13
N ALA A 114 20.21 22.94 23.06
CA ALA A 114 20.67 21.59 23.41
C ALA A 114 20.12 21.10 24.77
N LYS A 115 20.01 22.01 25.75
CA LYS A 115 19.44 21.72 27.08
C LYS A 115 17.96 21.36 27.02
N ALA A 116 17.18 21.99 26.15
CA ALA A 116 15.76 21.68 25.98
C ALA A 116 15.58 20.29 25.36
N TYR A 117 16.34 19.96 24.30
CA TYR A 117 16.35 18.63 23.70
C TYR A 117 16.82 17.55 24.69
N LYS A 118 17.84 17.81 25.51
CA LYS A 118 18.32 16.90 26.57
C LYS A 118 17.21 16.58 27.57
N VAL A 119 16.58 17.60 28.16
CA VAL A 119 15.54 17.41 29.18
C VAL A 119 14.29 16.74 28.59
N ARG A 120 13.92 17.07 27.34
CA ARG A 120 12.81 16.44 26.63
C ARG A 120 13.08 14.97 26.30
N GLY A 121 14.28 14.65 25.80
CA GLY A 121 14.70 13.28 25.51
C GLY A 121 14.74 12.41 26.76
N MET A 122 15.26 12.93 27.87
CA MET A 122 15.26 12.23 29.16
C MET A 122 13.84 11.97 29.68
N ALA A 123 12.94 12.96 29.61
CA ALA A 123 11.54 12.78 29.99
C ALA A 123 10.82 11.74 29.11
N ARG A 124 11.07 11.74 27.79
CA ARG A 124 10.52 10.74 26.86
C ARG A 124 11.05 9.32 27.15
N ALA A 125 12.32 9.20 27.55
CA ALA A 125 12.89 7.91 27.96
C ALA A 125 12.19 7.33 29.20
N MET A 126 11.85 8.18 30.18
CA MET A 126 11.08 7.76 31.36
C MET A 126 9.67 7.31 31.00
N LEU A 127 9.04 7.95 30.01
CA LEU A 127 7.73 7.55 29.48
C LEU A 127 7.78 6.30 28.56
N GLY A 128 8.96 5.67 28.38
CA GLY A 128 9.13 4.51 27.51
C GLY A 128 9.08 4.83 26.01
N LYS A 129 9.14 6.11 25.62
CA LYS A 129 9.18 6.56 24.23
C LYS A 129 10.62 6.59 23.72
N TRP A 130 11.25 5.42 23.66
CA TRP A 130 12.69 5.29 23.39
C TRP A 130 13.12 5.81 22.02
N GLU A 131 12.29 5.64 20.97
CA GLU A 131 12.57 6.15 19.61
C GLU A 131 12.62 7.69 19.60
N GLU A 132 11.60 8.34 20.18
CA GLU A 132 11.54 9.81 20.27
C GLU A 132 12.62 10.38 21.20
N ALA A 133 12.94 9.66 22.28
CA ALA A 133 13.99 10.01 23.22
C ALA A 133 15.39 9.96 22.58
N ALA A 134 15.68 8.92 21.77
CA ALA A 134 16.95 8.80 21.06
C ALA A 134 17.13 9.97 20.09
N ASN A 135 16.10 10.29 19.31
CA ASN A 135 16.12 11.41 18.36
C ASN A 135 16.40 12.75 19.04
N ASP A 136 15.74 13.03 20.16
CA ASP A 136 15.98 14.25 20.94
C ASP A 136 17.41 14.32 21.47
N LEU A 137 17.94 13.21 22.01
CA LEU A 137 19.30 13.17 22.54
C LEU A 137 20.35 13.27 21.42
N HIS A 138 20.09 12.73 20.23
CA HIS A 138 20.93 12.94 19.05
C HIS A 138 20.96 14.40 18.61
N ILE A 139 19.80 15.07 18.58
CA ILE A 139 19.73 16.51 18.26
C ILE A 139 20.46 17.31 19.34
N ALA A 140 20.26 16.99 20.62
CA ALA A 140 20.97 17.63 21.72
C ALA A 140 22.49 17.49 21.56
N SER A 141 22.98 16.26 21.35
CA SER A 141 24.41 15.97 21.17
C SER A 141 25.01 16.61 19.92
N LYS A 142 24.20 16.89 18.90
CA LYS A 142 24.63 17.55 17.66
C LYS A 142 24.77 19.07 17.85
N ILE A 143 23.92 19.66 18.68
CA ILE A 143 23.96 21.09 19.00
C ILE A 143 25.09 21.35 20.00
N ASP A 144 25.17 20.57 21.07
CA ASP A 144 26.21 20.66 22.09
C ASP A 144 26.52 19.29 22.69
N TYR A 145 27.78 18.88 22.64
CA TYR A 145 28.19 17.58 23.16
C TYR A 145 28.49 17.67 24.66
N ASP A 146 27.81 16.81 25.42
CA ASP A 146 27.97 16.70 26.87
C ASP A 146 28.05 15.19 27.22
N GLU A 147 28.99 14.81 28.09
CA GLU A 147 29.21 13.42 28.52
C GLU A 147 27.93 12.79 29.11
N GLU A 148 27.10 13.58 29.78
CA GLU A 148 25.81 13.12 30.32
C GLU A 148 24.81 12.79 29.20
N ILE A 149 24.83 13.55 28.10
CA ILE A 149 23.99 13.29 26.92
C ILE A 149 24.43 11.97 26.29
N GLY A 150 25.74 11.76 26.09
CA GLY A 150 26.29 10.54 25.52
C GLY A 150 25.97 9.28 26.33
N SER A 151 26.11 9.35 27.66
CA SER A 151 25.77 8.24 28.57
C SER A 151 24.28 7.89 28.53
N SER A 152 23.41 8.91 28.49
CA SER A 152 21.96 8.73 28.41
C SER A 152 21.52 8.16 27.07
N LEU A 153 22.12 8.67 25.98
CA LEU A 153 21.85 8.26 24.62
C LEU A 153 22.15 6.77 24.41
N LYS A 154 23.31 6.28 24.88
CA LYS A 154 23.67 4.85 24.78
C LYS A 154 22.64 3.92 25.43
N LYS A 155 22.06 4.32 26.57
CA LYS A 155 21.01 3.54 27.27
C LYS A 155 19.70 3.54 26.48
N VAL A 156 19.33 4.70 25.94
CA VAL A 156 18.08 4.90 25.18
C VAL A 156 18.14 4.16 23.84
N GLU A 157 19.27 4.22 23.13
CA GLU A 157 19.50 3.53 21.85
C GLU A 157 19.34 2.02 21.97
N ILE A 158 19.92 1.41 23.00
CA ILE A 158 19.80 -0.05 23.22
C ILE A 158 18.33 -0.46 23.34
N ASN A 159 17.52 0.33 24.05
CA ASN A 159 16.09 0.05 24.22
C ASN A 159 15.29 0.36 22.96
N ALA A 160 15.60 1.45 22.26
CA ALA A 160 14.99 1.80 20.98
C ALA A 160 15.23 0.70 19.93
N HIS A 161 16.47 0.22 19.80
CA HIS A 161 16.83 -0.86 18.88
C HIS A 161 16.10 -2.17 19.19
N LYS A 162 15.90 -2.51 20.47
CA LYS A 162 15.13 -3.71 20.86
C LYS A 162 13.67 -3.61 20.44
N ILE A 163 13.04 -2.46 20.66
CA ILE A 163 11.64 -2.22 20.29
C ILE A 163 11.48 -2.24 18.78
N GLU A 164 12.40 -1.59 18.06
CA GLU A 164 12.37 -1.56 16.61
C GLU A 164 12.59 -2.96 16.02
N ALA A 165 13.55 -3.73 16.54
CA ALA A 165 13.79 -5.11 16.12
C ALA A 165 12.58 -6.02 16.36
N HIS A 166 11.88 -5.84 17.49
CA HIS A 166 10.62 -6.53 17.78
C HIS A 166 9.53 -6.13 16.78
N ARG A 167 9.28 -4.83 16.57
CA ARG A 167 8.30 -4.32 15.60
C ARG A 167 8.56 -4.88 14.20
N ARG A 168 9.81 -4.80 13.72
CA ARG A 168 10.26 -5.38 12.43
C ARG A 168 10.03 -6.89 12.35
N LYS A 169 10.20 -7.63 13.45
CA LYS A 169 9.91 -9.08 13.51
C LYS A 169 8.42 -9.35 13.35
N TYR A 170 7.56 -8.64 14.08
CA TYR A 170 6.11 -8.87 14.04
C TYR A 170 5.47 -8.38 12.74
N GLU A 171 5.96 -7.29 12.15
CA GLU A 171 5.55 -6.84 10.82
C GLU A 171 5.87 -7.88 9.75
N ARG A 172 7.09 -8.45 9.78
CA ARG A 172 7.46 -9.55 8.88
C ARG A 172 6.54 -10.75 9.04
N LEU A 173 6.29 -11.17 10.28
CA LEU A 173 5.42 -12.31 10.55
C LEU A 173 3.96 -12.06 10.12
N ARG A 174 3.46 -10.83 10.29
CA ARG A 174 2.12 -10.43 9.84
C ARG A 174 2.03 -10.45 8.31
N LYS A 175 3.00 -9.85 7.62
CA LYS A 175 3.08 -9.88 6.15
C LYS A 175 3.18 -11.31 5.62
N GLU A 176 3.99 -12.16 6.26
CA GLU A 176 4.13 -13.57 5.86
C GLU A 176 2.82 -14.35 6.03
N ARG A 177 2.10 -14.15 7.14
CA ARG A 177 0.77 -14.77 7.36
C ARG A 177 -0.26 -14.29 6.34
N GLU A 178 -0.25 -13.01 6.00
CA GLU A 178 -1.16 -12.41 5.02
C GLU A 178 -0.87 -12.96 3.61
N LEU A 179 0.41 -13.00 3.21
CA LEU A 179 0.82 -13.62 1.95
C LEU A 179 0.46 -15.11 1.89
N LYS A 180 0.68 -15.87 2.97
CA LYS A 180 0.26 -17.28 3.08
C LYS A 180 -1.25 -17.44 2.94
N LYS A 181 -2.04 -16.54 3.54
CA LYS A 181 -3.51 -16.57 3.42
C LYS A 181 -3.95 -16.28 1.98
N ILE A 182 -3.37 -15.28 1.34
CA ILE A 182 -3.64 -14.93 -0.06
C ILE A 182 -3.26 -16.10 -0.98
N GLU A 183 -2.11 -16.72 -0.77
CA GLU A 183 -1.66 -17.86 -1.58
C GLU A 183 -2.59 -19.07 -1.39
N LEU A 184 -2.96 -19.40 -0.16
CA LEU A 184 -3.91 -20.48 0.13
C LEU A 184 -5.28 -20.21 -0.50
N GLU A 185 -5.76 -18.97 -0.46
CA GLU A 185 -7.03 -18.57 -1.09
C GLU A 185 -6.96 -18.69 -2.62
N LYS A 186 -5.85 -18.26 -3.23
CA LYS A 186 -5.59 -18.47 -4.68
C LYS A 186 -5.55 -19.95 -5.04
N GLN A 187 -4.90 -20.78 -4.23
CA GLN A 187 -4.85 -22.23 -4.45
C GLN A 187 -6.24 -22.86 -4.33
N ARG A 188 -7.04 -22.44 -3.35
CA ARG A 188 -8.42 -22.88 -3.20
C ARG A 188 -9.28 -22.45 -4.39
N GLN A 189 -9.14 -21.20 -4.84
CA GLN A 189 -9.85 -20.72 -6.03
C GLN A 189 -9.47 -21.56 -7.27
N ARG A 190 -8.17 -21.75 -7.52
CA ARG A 190 -7.68 -22.60 -8.61
C ARG A 190 -8.20 -24.03 -8.53
N SER A 191 -8.21 -24.65 -7.35
CA SER A 191 -8.73 -26.01 -7.18
C SER A 191 -10.24 -26.09 -7.39
N THR A 192 -11.02 -25.11 -6.91
CA THR A 192 -12.47 -25.05 -7.15
C THR A 192 -12.80 -24.80 -8.63
N GLU A 193 -12.04 -23.95 -9.31
CA GLU A 193 -12.20 -23.71 -10.74
C GLU A 193 -11.83 -24.95 -11.57
N ALA A 194 -10.74 -25.63 -11.23
CA ALA A 194 -10.35 -26.89 -11.88
C ALA A 194 -11.39 -27.99 -11.65
N ALA A 195 -11.94 -28.09 -10.43
CA ALA A 195 -13.01 -29.03 -10.12
C ALA A 195 -14.30 -28.72 -10.91
N LYS A 196 -14.67 -27.43 -11.03
CA LYS A 196 -15.80 -26.99 -11.85
C LYS A 196 -15.57 -27.25 -13.34
N ALA A 197 -14.38 -26.99 -13.85
CA ALA A 197 -14.01 -27.31 -15.23
C ALA A 197 -14.09 -28.81 -15.48
N LYS A 198 -13.59 -29.64 -14.54
CA LYS A 198 -13.68 -31.09 -14.62
C LYS A 198 -15.12 -31.59 -14.56
N SER A 199 -15.99 -30.99 -13.74
CA SER A 199 -17.40 -31.41 -13.66
C SER A 199 -18.22 -31.07 -14.91
N LEU A 200 -17.80 -30.05 -15.67
CA LEU A 200 -18.43 -29.67 -16.94
C LEU A 200 -18.08 -30.63 -18.09
N LEU A 201 -16.96 -31.34 -17.97
CA LEU A 201 -16.49 -32.32 -18.94
C LEU A 201 -16.89 -33.72 -18.48
N LYS A 202 -17.54 -34.48 -19.35
CA LYS A 202 -17.86 -35.88 -19.07
C LYS A 202 -16.72 -36.75 -19.59
N ASP A 203 -15.91 -37.28 -18.69
CA ASP A 203 -14.84 -38.22 -19.03
C ASP A 203 -15.46 -39.50 -19.60
N GLY A 204 -14.93 -40.01 -20.71
CA GLY A 204 -15.38 -41.27 -21.30
C GLY A 204 -16.67 -41.22 -22.13
N GLN A 205 -17.29 -40.04 -22.30
CA GLN A 205 -18.55 -39.89 -23.04
C GLN A 205 -18.48 -38.79 -24.10
N VAL A 206 -19.14 -39.03 -25.23
CA VAL A 206 -19.35 -38.00 -26.26
C VAL A 206 -20.38 -37.00 -25.77
N MET A 207 -20.03 -35.72 -25.77
CA MET A 207 -20.92 -34.63 -25.40
C MET A 207 -21.57 -34.02 -26.63
N GLU A 208 -22.89 -34.09 -26.72
CA GLU A 208 -23.65 -33.39 -27.76
C GLU A 208 -23.77 -31.89 -27.42
N ILE A 209 -23.73 -31.04 -28.44
CA ILE A 209 -23.83 -29.59 -28.30
C ILE A 209 -24.79 -29.03 -29.33
N HIS A 210 -25.69 -28.17 -28.84
CA HIS A 210 -26.71 -27.53 -29.67
C HIS A 210 -26.50 -26.01 -29.81
N ASN A 211 -25.72 -25.40 -28.90
CA ASN A 211 -25.56 -23.94 -28.83
C ASN A 211 -24.07 -23.54 -28.82
N ARG A 212 -23.75 -22.41 -29.46
CA ARG A 212 -22.40 -21.83 -29.42
C ARG A 212 -21.86 -21.59 -28.00
N SER A 213 -22.67 -21.03 -27.11
CA SER A 213 -22.21 -20.73 -25.73
C SER A 213 -21.79 -21.99 -24.97
N GLU A 214 -22.42 -23.12 -25.26
CA GLU A 214 -22.09 -24.40 -24.63
C GLU A 214 -20.76 -24.95 -25.18
N LEU A 215 -20.55 -24.88 -26.50
CA LEU A 215 -19.28 -25.23 -27.13
C LEU A 215 -18.12 -24.42 -26.56
N GLU A 216 -18.25 -23.09 -26.54
CA GLU A 216 -17.20 -22.21 -26.02
C GLU A 216 -16.89 -22.50 -24.55
N SER A 217 -17.91 -22.82 -23.75
CA SER A 217 -17.71 -23.16 -22.33
C SER A 217 -16.94 -24.46 -22.15
N LYS A 218 -17.25 -25.50 -22.93
CA LYS A 218 -16.55 -26.79 -22.89
C LYS A 218 -15.12 -26.67 -23.44
N LEU A 219 -14.91 -25.93 -24.52
CA LEU A 219 -13.57 -25.66 -25.05
C LEU A 219 -12.69 -24.88 -24.06
N LYS A 220 -13.24 -23.84 -23.41
CA LYS A 220 -12.53 -23.09 -22.34
C LYS A 220 -12.19 -23.99 -21.16
N ALA A 221 -13.10 -24.89 -20.75
CA ALA A 221 -12.84 -25.86 -19.69
C ALA A 221 -11.73 -26.86 -20.07
N ALA A 222 -11.73 -27.34 -21.32
CA ALA A 222 -10.69 -28.22 -21.84
C ALA A 222 -9.32 -27.53 -21.88
N ALA A 223 -9.24 -26.29 -22.37
CA ALA A 223 -8.02 -25.50 -22.41
C ALA A 223 -7.46 -25.21 -21.00
N LYS A 224 -8.32 -24.87 -20.02
CA LYS A 224 -7.90 -24.69 -18.62
C LYS A 224 -7.28 -25.95 -18.00
N LEU A 225 -7.72 -27.13 -18.43
CA LEU A 225 -7.19 -28.42 -17.97
C LEU A 225 -6.05 -28.95 -18.84
N GLY A 226 -5.68 -28.25 -19.93
CA GLY A 226 -4.66 -28.69 -20.88
C GLY A 226 -5.05 -29.97 -21.66
N ARG A 227 -6.35 -30.23 -21.83
CA ARG A 227 -6.87 -31.45 -22.47
C ARG A 227 -7.17 -31.20 -23.95
N LEU A 228 -6.87 -32.20 -24.78
CA LEU A 228 -7.28 -32.19 -26.19
C LEU A 228 -8.81 -32.26 -26.28
N ALA A 229 -9.40 -31.37 -27.07
CA ALA A 229 -10.80 -31.42 -27.46
C ALA A 229 -10.93 -31.78 -28.94
N VAL A 230 -11.79 -32.73 -29.27
CA VAL A 230 -12.08 -33.11 -30.66
C VAL A 230 -13.53 -32.77 -30.94
N LEU A 231 -13.77 -31.97 -31.97
CA LEU A 231 -15.11 -31.58 -32.39
C LEU A 231 -15.51 -32.43 -33.60
N TYR A 232 -16.63 -33.13 -33.51
CA TYR A 232 -17.20 -33.93 -34.58
C TYR A 232 -18.44 -33.26 -35.14
N PHE A 233 -18.34 -32.70 -36.34
CA PHE A 233 -19.46 -32.14 -37.08
C PHE A 233 -20.12 -33.22 -37.93
N THR A 234 -21.42 -33.42 -37.71
CA THR A 234 -22.23 -34.50 -38.33
C THR A 234 -23.58 -33.98 -38.80
N ALA A 235 -24.27 -34.79 -39.60
CA ALA A 235 -25.67 -34.58 -39.95
C ALA A 235 -26.44 -35.91 -39.96
N THR A 236 -27.73 -35.88 -39.65
CA THR A 236 -28.59 -37.07 -39.60
C THR A 236 -28.75 -37.77 -40.96
N TRP A 237 -28.74 -37.01 -42.05
CA TRP A 237 -28.90 -37.51 -43.42
C TRP A 237 -27.59 -38.05 -44.04
N CYS A 238 -26.44 -37.82 -43.39
CA CYS A 238 -25.13 -38.20 -43.89
C CYS A 238 -24.85 -39.71 -43.70
N GLY A 239 -24.67 -40.43 -44.81
CA GLY A 239 -24.34 -41.86 -44.82
C GLY A 239 -23.00 -42.20 -44.14
N PRO A 240 -21.87 -41.58 -44.53
CA PRO A 240 -20.57 -41.80 -43.90
C PRO A 240 -20.53 -41.44 -42.41
N CYS A 241 -21.35 -40.48 -41.98
CA CYS A 241 -21.47 -40.09 -40.58
C CYS A 241 -22.05 -41.23 -39.72
N ARG A 242 -22.97 -42.03 -40.27
CA ARG A 242 -23.55 -43.20 -39.58
C ARG A 242 -22.52 -44.30 -39.33
N SER A 243 -21.53 -44.48 -40.22
CA SER A 243 -20.48 -45.49 -40.02
C SER A 243 -19.42 -45.05 -39.01
N ILE A 244 -19.06 -43.76 -38.98
CA ILE A 244 -18.02 -43.25 -38.08
C ILE A 244 -18.54 -42.93 -36.67
N SER A 245 -19.83 -42.61 -36.50
CA SER A 245 -20.43 -42.30 -35.20
C SER A 245 -20.18 -43.35 -34.09
N PRO A 246 -20.36 -44.67 -34.31
CA PRO A 246 -20.05 -45.67 -33.27
C PRO A 246 -18.55 -45.77 -32.97
N VAL A 247 -17.70 -45.54 -33.98
CA VAL A 247 -16.23 -45.49 -33.79
C VAL A 247 -15.87 -44.31 -32.89
N TYR A 248 -16.43 -43.13 -33.15
CA TYR A 248 -16.22 -41.94 -32.34
C TYR A 248 -16.67 -42.12 -30.88
N ALA A 249 -17.80 -42.81 -30.66
CA ALA A 249 -18.25 -43.17 -29.31
C ALA A 249 -17.25 -44.12 -28.60
N SER A 250 -16.73 -45.13 -29.30
CA SER A 250 -15.72 -46.05 -28.73
C SER A 250 -14.40 -45.34 -28.39
N LEU A 251 -14.05 -44.27 -29.12
CA LEU A 251 -12.87 -43.45 -28.82
C LEU A 251 -13.04 -42.63 -27.55
N ALA A 252 -14.27 -42.24 -27.20
CA ALA A 252 -14.56 -41.56 -25.94
C ALA A 252 -14.19 -42.45 -24.76
N GLU A 253 -14.63 -43.71 -24.80
CA GLU A 253 -14.35 -44.70 -23.76
C GLU A 253 -12.86 -45.03 -23.67
N ARG A 254 -12.17 -45.14 -24.81
CA ARG A 254 -10.74 -45.48 -24.87
C ARG A 254 -9.84 -44.34 -24.40
N TYR A 255 -10.25 -43.09 -24.64
CA TYR A 255 -9.48 -41.90 -24.29
C TYR A 255 -10.28 -41.00 -23.34
N PRO A 256 -10.47 -41.41 -22.06
CA PRO A 256 -11.28 -40.65 -21.11
C PRO A 256 -10.69 -39.27 -20.82
N ASN A 257 -9.39 -39.06 -21.07
CA ASN A 257 -8.70 -37.77 -20.92
C ASN A 257 -8.91 -36.82 -22.10
N VAL A 258 -9.52 -37.25 -23.20
CA VAL A 258 -9.82 -36.43 -24.38
C VAL A 258 -11.29 -35.99 -24.32
N VAL A 259 -11.54 -34.73 -24.63
CA VAL A 259 -12.88 -34.15 -24.65
C VAL A 259 -13.49 -34.36 -26.03
N LEU A 260 -14.39 -35.34 -26.16
CA LEU A 260 -15.08 -35.61 -27.43
C LEU A 260 -16.43 -34.92 -27.46
N VAL A 261 -16.64 -34.12 -28.49
CA VAL A 261 -17.83 -33.30 -28.69
C VAL A 261 -18.45 -33.64 -30.04
N LYS A 262 -19.77 -33.84 -30.05
CA LYS A 262 -20.56 -34.01 -31.26
C LYS A 262 -21.41 -32.77 -31.48
N VAL A 263 -21.40 -32.25 -32.71
CA VAL A 263 -22.18 -31.09 -33.14
C VAL A 263 -22.97 -31.50 -34.38
N ASP A 264 -24.30 -31.43 -34.29
CA ASP A 264 -25.15 -31.60 -35.48
C ASP A 264 -25.25 -30.25 -36.21
N ILE A 265 -24.89 -30.24 -37.50
CA ILE A 265 -24.89 -29.01 -38.30
C ILE A 265 -26.30 -28.47 -38.55
N ASP A 266 -27.34 -29.32 -38.49
CA ASP A 266 -28.72 -28.91 -38.71
C ASP A 266 -29.31 -28.25 -37.45
N GLU A 267 -28.88 -28.68 -36.27
CA GLU A 267 -29.31 -28.15 -34.97
C GLU A 267 -28.48 -26.93 -34.54
N ALA A 268 -27.15 -26.99 -34.65
CA ALA A 268 -26.20 -25.96 -34.23
C ALA A 268 -25.61 -25.19 -35.43
N ARG A 269 -26.49 -24.60 -36.25
CA ARG A 269 -26.12 -23.91 -37.50
C ARG A 269 -25.18 -22.72 -37.29
N ASP A 270 -25.33 -22.02 -36.17
CA ASP A 270 -24.49 -20.91 -35.74
C ASP A 270 -23.04 -21.37 -35.54
N VAL A 271 -22.86 -22.51 -34.87
CA VAL A 271 -21.55 -23.14 -34.67
C VAL A 271 -20.97 -23.61 -36.00
N ALA A 272 -21.75 -24.33 -36.81
CA ALA A 272 -21.29 -24.84 -38.11
C ALA A 272 -20.82 -23.72 -39.05
N SER A 273 -21.52 -22.59 -39.04
CA SER A 273 -21.15 -21.40 -39.83
C SER A 273 -19.86 -20.76 -39.34
N GLN A 274 -19.67 -20.64 -38.02
CA GLN A 274 -18.45 -20.06 -37.44
C GLN A 274 -17.20 -20.89 -37.72
N TRP A 275 -17.36 -22.21 -37.74
CA TRP A 275 -16.27 -23.15 -38.03
C TRP A 275 -16.13 -23.44 -39.54
N ASN A 276 -16.83 -22.71 -40.41
CA ASN A 276 -16.78 -22.84 -41.87
C ASN A 276 -16.96 -24.29 -42.38
N ILE A 277 -17.89 -25.03 -41.79
CA ILE A 277 -18.13 -26.43 -42.17
C ILE A 277 -18.74 -26.51 -43.57
N SER A 278 -17.98 -27.10 -44.51
CA SER A 278 -18.40 -27.27 -45.91
C SER A 278 -18.82 -28.70 -46.25
N SER A 279 -18.35 -29.69 -45.50
CA SER A 279 -18.66 -31.10 -45.67
C SER A 279 -18.81 -31.79 -44.32
N VAL A 280 -19.56 -32.89 -44.28
CA VAL A 280 -19.68 -33.76 -43.11
C VAL A 280 -19.38 -35.21 -43.51
N PRO A 281 -18.73 -36.02 -42.65
CA PRO A 281 -18.24 -35.67 -41.32
C PRO A 281 -16.92 -34.88 -41.36
N THR A 282 -16.74 -33.91 -40.44
CA THR A 282 -15.47 -33.19 -40.25
C THR A 282 -15.08 -33.19 -38.78
N PHE A 283 -13.79 -33.39 -38.51
CA PHE A 283 -13.21 -33.45 -37.17
C PHE A 283 -12.18 -32.35 -36.96
N PHE A 284 -12.35 -31.52 -35.92
CA PHE A 284 -11.33 -30.53 -35.53
C PHE A 284 -10.66 -30.93 -34.23
N PHE A 285 -9.34 -30.78 -34.18
CA PHE A 285 -8.52 -31.04 -33.00
C PHE A 285 -8.12 -29.70 -32.37
N VAL A 286 -8.55 -29.46 -31.13
CA VAL A 286 -8.32 -28.20 -30.41
C VAL A 286 -7.55 -28.48 -29.13
N LYS A 287 -6.44 -27.77 -28.91
CA LYS A 287 -5.67 -27.83 -27.66
C LYS A 287 -5.24 -26.42 -27.28
N ASP A 288 -5.30 -26.11 -25.99
CA ASP A 288 -4.94 -24.79 -25.46
C ASP A 288 -5.69 -23.60 -26.11
N GLY A 289 -6.87 -23.87 -26.69
CA GLY A 289 -7.71 -22.87 -27.35
C GLY A 289 -7.43 -22.67 -28.84
N GLU A 290 -6.47 -23.38 -29.42
CA GLU A 290 -6.10 -23.29 -30.83
C GLU A 290 -6.43 -24.59 -31.58
N THR A 291 -6.81 -24.47 -32.85
CA THR A 291 -7.02 -25.61 -33.76
C THR A 291 -5.66 -26.12 -34.25
N ILE A 292 -5.30 -27.34 -33.87
CA ILE A 292 -4.05 -27.98 -34.28
C ILE A 292 -4.18 -28.60 -35.66
N ASP A 293 -5.27 -29.33 -35.88
CA ASP A 293 -5.44 -30.17 -37.07
C ASP A 293 -6.92 -30.35 -37.42
N GLU A 294 -7.18 -30.79 -38.64
CA GLU A 294 -8.50 -31.04 -39.20
C GLU A 294 -8.49 -32.33 -40.03
N VAL A 295 -9.49 -33.19 -39.81
CA VAL A 295 -9.72 -34.39 -40.63
C VAL A 295 -11.10 -34.30 -41.26
N VAL A 296 -11.15 -34.27 -42.58
CA VAL A 296 -12.38 -34.23 -43.36
C VAL A 296 -12.70 -35.63 -43.89
N GLY A 297 -13.93 -36.09 -43.69
CA GLY A 297 -14.42 -37.38 -44.15
C GLY A 297 -14.37 -38.50 -43.09
N ALA A 298 -14.98 -39.64 -43.42
CA ALA A 298 -15.11 -40.79 -42.52
C ALA A 298 -13.84 -41.67 -42.52
N ASP A 299 -12.68 -41.08 -42.19
CA ASP A 299 -11.41 -41.80 -42.09
C ASP A 299 -11.11 -42.20 -40.64
N LYS A 300 -11.38 -43.46 -40.31
CA LYS A 300 -11.13 -44.04 -38.98
C LYS A 300 -9.64 -44.03 -38.61
N SER A 301 -8.76 -44.38 -39.54
CA SER A 301 -7.34 -44.58 -39.25
C SER A 301 -6.63 -43.25 -38.97
N SER A 302 -6.95 -42.22 -39.75
CA SER A 302 -6.41 -40.88 -39.51
C SER A 302 -6.91 -40.28 -38.19
N LEU A 303 -8.20 -40.45 -37.88
CA LEU A 303 -8.79 -40.00 -36.62
C LEU A 303 -8.10 -40.64 -35.39
N GLU A 304 -7.95 -41.98 -35.39
CA GLU A 304 -7.26 -42.69 -34.31
C GLU A 304 -5.80 -42.25 -34.15
N ARG A 305 -5.09 -42.07 -35.27
CA ARG A 305 -3.69 -41.62 -35.27
C ARG A 305 -3.55 -40.22 -34.69
N MET A 306 -4.40 -39.28 -35.09
CA MET A 306 -4.35 -37.89 -34.62
C MET A 306 -4.67 -37.80 -33.12
N ILE A 307 -5.68 -38.54 -32.64
CA ILE A 307 -5.96 -38.62 -31.20
C ILE A 307 -4.74 -39.19 -30.47
N ALA A 308 -4.16 -40.30 -30.94
CA ALA A 308 -2.99 -40.90 -30.30
C ALA A 308 -1.74 -39.98 -30.31
N GLN A 309 -1.63 -39.08 -31.29
CA GLN A 309 -0.52 -38.14 -31.40
C GLN A 309 -0.66 -36.93 -30.45
N TYR A 310 -1.89 -36.44 -30.23
CA TYR A 310 -2.13 -35.18 -29.51
C TYR A 310 -2.73 -35.33 -28.09
N ALA A 311 -3.28 -36.51 -27.76
CA ALA A 311 -3.83 -36.85 -26.44
C ALA A 311 -2.74 -37.03 -25.38
#